data_AF-C4Y8I0-F1
#
_entry.id   AF-C4Y8I0-F1
#
_cell.length_a   1.000
_cell.length_b   1.000
_cell.length_c   1.000
_cell.angle_alpha   90.00
_cell.angle_beta   90.00
_cell.angle_gamma   90.00
#
_symmetry.space_group_name_H-M   'P 1'
#
loop_
_entity.id
_entity.type
_entity.pdbx_description
1 polymer ?
#
loop_
_entity_poly.entity_id
_entity_poly.type
_entity_poly.pdbx_seq_one_letter_code
_entity_poly.pdbx_strand_id
1 'polypeptide(L)'
;MSRITSLSQNFRTRRWNSTYTNVLKNLKAGDPVDVGDVRKALASKELSAHELEELRPIIKTSASPEVINEILHHTLPKDFSLYFAMTKERPSHSWNERSLLSLLKSNPGRVYTSSDLLKKHASGSVSNEIRKVVLSKLLLGEAAEVRDGEFELTNDNVTKAIELLNQMDHTDELDHLLNVLLNHMIAQDTTHTASDITLQGFEEWLNATKLSEVSERRAFLNLSQVVFERDPRLLSKQTLSRIVSYDIEENTPSETEYISQVLQYIETNHLDIDRKDAEALLLRIQLIETYGINRDRMDLALEKFHLYQAHEKFGIELVQTKLVQAFCYQAFKKKDTTSLKIAETLIVADEIPVKSIAHLILANSCFDSERSLKIYNDYINDVPKTINKNTKRSSSGLLTECMMIASLYGNDREFAQLLFEKAVQNKIVVDEMEIATMKKVFKVYGDAFADDSWESAEPRLAQYVLRTIKNL
;
A
#
# COMPACT_ATOMS: atom_id res chain seq x y z
N MET A 1 -45.32 46.46 40.26
CA MET A 1 -44.70 45.88 39.05
C MET A 1 -43.75 44.77 39.46
N SER A 2 -43.74 43.66 38.71
CA SER A 2 -42.73 42.59 38.69
C SER A 2 -42.69 41.53 39.83
N ARG A 3 -43.59 40.53 39.73
CA ARG A 3 -43.34 39.14 40.18
C ARG A 3 -44.10 38.15 39.28
N ILE A 4 -43.57 37.84 38.08
CA ILE A 4 -43.94 36.63 37.32
C ILE A 4 -42.72 36.19 36.50
N THR A 5 -41.90 35.29 37.04
CA THR A 5 -40.95 34.44 36.27
C THR A 5 -40.39 33.34 37.18
N SER A 6 -41.18 32.30 37.48
CA SER A 6 -40.61 31.01 37.95
C SER A 6 -41.50 29.78 37.76
N LEU A 7 -42.67 29.90 37.14
CA LEU A 7 -43.63 28.78 37.03
C LEU A 7 -43.48 27.96 35.73
N SER A 8 -42.68 28.36 34.74
CA SER A 8 -42.61 27.65 33.45
C SER A 8 -41.58 26.52 33.37
N GLN A 9 -40.58 26.46 34.24
CA GLN A 9 -39.57 25.38 34.24
C GLN A 9 -40.02 24.13 35.02
N ASN A 10 -40.82 24.27 36.08
CA ASN A 10 -41.28 23.14 36.90
C ASN A 10 -42.47 22.35 36.31
N PHE A 11 -43.18 22.91 35.33
CA PHE A 11 -44.28 22.20 34.66
C PHE A 11 -43.83 21.29 33.52
N ARG A 12 -42.63 21.50 32.96
CA ARG A 12 -42.08 20.64 31.90
C ARG A 12 -41.39 19.38 32.43
N THR A 13 -40.98 19.32 33.70
CA THR A 13 -40.39 18.08 34.29
C THR A 13 -41.45 17.14 34.87
N ARG A 14 -42.58 17.65 35.38
CA ARG A 14 -43.65 16.83 35.98
C ARG A 14 -44.47 16.00 35.00
N ARG A 15 -44.69 16.47 33.77
CA ARG A 15 -45.51 15.77 32.76
C ARG A 15 -44.78 14.60 32.08
N TRP A 16 -43.44 14.53 32.22
CA TRP A 16 -42.60 13.55 31.53
C TRP A 16 -42.26 12.35 32.41
N ASN A 17 -42.07 12.57 33.72
CA ASN A 17 -42.02 11.48 34.68
C ASN A 17 -43.32 10.67 34.67
N SER A 18 -44.49 11.30 34.44
CA SER A 18 -45.75 10.54 34.36
C SER A 18 -45.79 9.55 33.20
N THR A 19 -45.18 9.85 32.05
CA THR A 19 -45.25 8.96 30.87
C THR A 19 -44.46 7.68 31.12
N TYR A 20 -43.22 7.78 31.60
CA TYR A 20 -42.41 6.61 31.96
C TYR A 20 -43.04 5.82 33.10
N THR A 21 -43.48 6.48 34.18
CA THR A 21 -44.09 5.80 35.31
C THR A 21 -45.40 5.08 34.92
N ASN A 22 -46.20 5.68 34.03
CA ASN A 22 -47.43 5.04 33.53
C ASN A 22 -47.12 3.84 32.63
N VAL A 23 -46.18 3.98 31.70
CA VAL A 23 -45.72 2.88 30.84
C VAL A 23 -45.20 1.73 31.71
N LEU A 24 -44.32 2.01 32.67
CA LEU A 24 -43.74 1.01 33.54
C LEU A 24 -44.80 0.32 34.41
N LYS A 25 -45.76 1.08 34.94
CA LYS A 25 -46.88 0.52 35.72
C LYS A 25 -47.71 -0.45 34.87
N ASN A 26 -48.07 -0.06 33.65
CA ASN A 26 -48.86 -0.89 32.75
C ASN A 26 -48.08 -2.15 32.32
N LEU A 27 -46.78 -2.02 32.02
CA LEU A 27 -45.91 -3.16 31.70
C LEU A 27 -45.80 -4.16 32.87
N LYS A 28 -45.69 -3.67 34.11
CA LYS A 28 -45.67 -4.51 35.32
C LYS A 28 -47.01 -5.20 35.58
N ALA A 29 -48.12 -4.53 35.24
CA ALA A 29 -49.47 -5.09 35.36
C ALA A 29 -49.79 -6.11 34.26
N GLY A 30 -48.98 -6.19 33.20
CA GLY A 30 -49.25 -7.03 32.03
C GLY A 30 -50.29 -6.43 31.08
N ASP A 31 -50.63 -5.16 31.26
CA ASP A 31 -51.58 -4.45 30.40
C ASP A 31 -50.95 -4.20 29.01
N PRO A 32 -51.76 -4.17 27.94
CA PRO A 32 -51.27 -3.82 26.61
C PRO A 32 -50.67 -2.39 26.62
N VAL A 33 -49.45 -2.25 26.11
CA VAL A 33 -48.77 -0.95 25.97
C VAL A 33 -48.33 -0.77 24.52
N ASP A 34 -48.57 0.43 23.99
CA ASP A 34 -48.10 0.80 22.66
C ASP A 34 -46.57 0.89 22.62
N VAL A 35 -45.96 0.29 21.58
CA VAL A 35 -44.50 0.26 21.41
C VAL A 35 -43.92 1.66 21.22
N GLY A 36 -44.67 2.56 20.60
CA GLY A 36 -44.29 3.96 20.41
C GLY A 36 -44.22 4.73 21.73
N ASP A 37 -45.12 4.44 22.67
CA ASP A 37 -45.09 5.04 24.01
C ASP A 37 -43.92 4.52 24.84
N VAL A 38 -43.62 3.20 24.77
CA VAL A 38 -42.41 2.62 25.39
C VAL A 38 -41.15 3.29 24.83
N ARG A 39 -41.05 3.43 23.51
CA ARG A 39 -39.94 4.08 22.83
C ARG A 39 -39.74 5.52 23.32
N LYS A 40 -40.80 6.33 23.34
CA LYS A 40 -40.72 7.72 23.79
C LYS A 40 -40.33 7.81 25.27
N ALA A 41 -40.87 6.92 26.10
CA ALA A 41 -40.57 6.89 27.52
C ALA A 41 -39.11 6.55 27.79
N LEU A 42 -38.54 5.56 27.09
CA LEU A 42 -37.15 5.13 27.30
C LEU A 42 -36.13 6.05 26.63
N ALA A 43 -36.43 6.59 25.45
CA ALA A 43 -35.50 7.48 24.73
C ALA A 43 -35.32 8.85 25.40
N SER A 44 -36.29 9.30 26.21
CA SER A 44 -36.28 10.63 26.83
C SER A 44 -35.53 10.70 28.16
N LYS A 45 -34.92 9.60 28.63
CA LYS A 45 -34.33 9.52 29.96
C LYS A 45 -33.09 8.64 30.02
N GLU A 46 -32.10 9.07 30.80
CA GLU A 46 -31.06 8.16 31.27
C GLU A 46 -31.58 7.28 32.41
N LEU A 47 -31.83 6.01 32.09
CA LEU A 47 -32.18 4.99 33.09
C LEU A 47 -31.14 4.86 34.22
N SER A 48 -31.60 4.97 35.47
CA SER A 48 -30.82 4.69 36.67
C SER A 48 -30.70 3.18 36.94
N ALA A 49 -29.78 2.77 37.83
CA ALA A 49 -29.62 1.37 38.22
C ALA A 49 -30.91 0.76 38.81
N HIS A 50 -31.67 1.55 39.57
CA HIS A 50 -32.97 1.12 40.11
C HIS A 50 -33.98 0.83 39.01
N GLU A 51 -34.09 1.72 38.02
CA GLU A 51 -35.02 1.57 36.89
C GLU A 51 -34.66 0.40 35.98
N LEU A 52 -33.37 0.06 35.84
CA LEU A 52 -32.94 -1.16 35.14
C LEU A 52 -33.43 -2.42 35.86
N GLU A 53 -33.30 -2.47 37.19
CA GLU A 53 -33.84 -3.57 38.00
C GLU A 53 -35.37 -3.62 37.94
N GLU A 54 -36.07 -2.49 37.75
CA GLU A 54 -37.53 -2.48 37.56
C GLU A 54 -37.97 -3.01 36.19
N LEU A 55 -37.14 -2.87 35.16
CA LEU A 55 -37.42 -3.34 33.80
C LEU A 55 -37.07 -4.83 33.60
N ARG A 56 -36.14 -5.37 34.38
CA ARG A 56 -35.68 -6.76 34.29
C ARG A 56 -36.80 -7.81 34.47
N PRO A 57 -37.76 -7.67 35.40
CA PRO A 57 -38.90 -8.58 35.51
C PRO A 57 -39.81 -8.56 34.28
N ILE A 58 -39.89 -7.44 33.55
CA ILE A 58 -40.78 -7.30 32.39
C ILE A 58 -40.32 -8.19 31.22
N ILE A 59 -39.03 -8.51 31.16
CA ILE A 59 -38.51 -9.51 30.20
C ILE A 59 -39.10 -10.91 30.47
N LYS A 60 -39.50 -11.18 31.73
CA LYS A 60 -40.12 -12.44 32.17
C LYS A 60 -41.64 -12.46 32.06
N THR A 61 -42.31 -11.30 31.98
CA THR A 61 -43.78 -11.23 31.88
C THR A 61 -44.25 -11.50 30.45
N SER A 62 -45.55 -11.64 30.22
CA SER A 62 -46.19 -11.94 28.91
C SER A 62 -46.11 -10.82 27.86
N ALA A 63 -45.18 -9.86 28.00
CA ALA A 63 -45.04 -8.74 27.09
C ALA A 63 -44.77 -9.20 25.65
N SER A 64 -45.22 -8.40 24.68
CA SER A 64 -45.03 -8.71 23.26
C SER A 64 -43.54 -8.64 22.88
N PRO A 65 -43.09 -9.40 21.86
CA PRO A 65 -41.71 -9.35 21.38
C PRO A 65 -41.24 -7.93 21.01
N GLU A 66 -42.12 -7.10 20.46
CA GLU A 66 -41.81 -5.73 20.03
C GLU A 66 -41.52 -4.81 21.23
N VAL A 67 -42.31 -4.93 22.30
CA VAL A 67 -42.08 -4.21 23.56
C VAL A 67 -40.75 -4.62 24.17
N ILE A 68 -40.46 -5.93 24.19
CA ILE A 68 -39.20 -6.45 24.72
C ILE A 68 -38.02 -5.95 23.90
N ASN A 69 -38.11 -5.95 22.57
CA ASN A 69 -37.06 -5.43 21.70
C ASN A 69 -36.78 -3.94 21.97
N GLU A 70 -37.80 -3.14 22.24
CA GLU A 70 -37.61 -1.73 22.61
C GLU A 70 -36.95 -1.59 23.98
N ILE A 71 -37.35 -2.39 24.98
CA ILE A 71 -36.68 -2.41 26.30
C ILE A 71 -35.21 -2.80 26.15
N LEU A 72 -34.91 -3.88 25.43
CA LEU A 72 -33.55 -4.37 25.21
C LEU A 72 -32.68 -3.33 24.50
N HIS A 73 -33.23 -2.64 23.49
CA HIS A 73 -32.51 -1.59 22.77
C HIS A 73 -31.92 -0.51 23.70
N HIS A 74 -32.67 -0.08 24.72
CA HIS A 74 -32.24 0.96 25.66
C HIS A 74 -31.49 0.44 26.89
N THR A 75 -31.64 -0.84 27.23
CA THR A 75 -31.11 -1.40 28.49
C THR A 75 -29.80 -2.17 28.31
N LEU A 76 -29.59 -2.84 27.17
CA LEU A 76 -28.36 -3.60 26.88
C LEU A 76 -27.06 -2.77 26.97
N PRO A 77 -27.01 -1.50 26.55
CA PRO A 77 -25.80 -0.67 26.70
C PRO A 77 -25.39 -0.45 28.16
N LYS A 78 -26.30 -0.64 29.11
CA LYS A 78 -26.08 -0.41 30.55
C LYS A 78 -25.88 -1.71 31.31
N ASP A 79 -26.59 -2.76 30.93
CA ASP A 79 -26.49 -4.09 31.54
C ASP A 79 -26.63 -5.19 30.48
N PHE A 80 -25.49 -5.72 30.04
CA PHE A 80 -25.47 -6.84 29.09
C PHE A 80 -25.98 -8.16 29.70
N SER A 81 -26.06 -8.30 31.02
CA SER A 81 -26.57 -9.52 31.66
C SER A 81 -28.05 -9.80 31.30
N LEU A 82 -28.77 -8.75 30.89
CA LEU A 82 -30.16 -8.84 30.41
C LEU A 82 -30.30 -9.72 29.17
N TYR A 83 -29.27 -9.82 28.33
CA TYR A 83 -29.24 -10.75 27.19
C TYR A 83 -29.39 -12.21 27.64
N PHE A 84 -28.63 -12.63 28.65
CA PHE A 84 -28.68 -13.99 29.18
C PHE A 84 -29.99 -14.26 29.92
N ALA A 85 -30.48 -13.27 30.68
CA ALA A 85 -31.78 -13.36 31.33
C ALA A 85 -32.90 -13.57 30.29
N MET A 86 -32.90 -12.79 29.21
CA MET A 86 -33.87 -12.92 28.13
C MET A 86 -33.76 -14.29 27.45
N THR A 87 -32.55 -14.70 27.04
CA THR A 87 -32.36 -15.96 26.30
C THR A 87 -32.77 -17.19 27.13
N LYS A 88 -32.58 -17.13 28.46
CA LYS A 88 -33.00 -18.20 29.38
C LYS A 88 -34.53 -18.30 29.50
N GLU A 89 -35.20 -17.16 29.60
CA GLU A 89 -36.64 -17.09 29.87
C GLU A 89 -37.46 -17.20 28.57
N ARG A 90 -36.88 -16.77 27.44
CA ARG A 90 -37.51 -16.76 26.10
C ARG A 90 -36.51 -17.20 25.02
N PRO A 91 -36.20 -18.51 24.91
CA PRO A 91 -35.23 -19.02 23.94
C PRO A 91 -35.58 -18.73 22.48
N SER A 92 -36.88 -18.61 22.17
CA SER A 92 -37.42 -18.37 20.82
C SER A 92 -37.75 -16.90 20.55
N HIS A 93 -37.17 -15.96 21.30
CA HIS A 93 -37.42 -14.53 21.11
C HIS A 93 -36.90 -14.06 19.74
N SER A 94 -37.75 -13.33 19.00
CA SER A 94 -37.39 -12.76 17.70
C SER A 94 -36.83 -11.35 17.88
N TRP A 95 -35.56 -11.17 17.49
CA TRP A 95 -34.86 -9.90 17.57
C TRP A 95 -35.19 -9.02 16.37
N ASN A 96 -35.59 -7.78 16.62
CA ASN A 96 -35.65 -6.79 15.56
C ASN A 96 -34.29 -6.10 15.36
N GLU A 97 -34.14 -5.42 14.23
CA GLU A 97 -32.88 -4.80 13.83
C GLU A 97 -32.30 -3.84 14.87
N ARG A 98 -33.13 -3.00 15.51
CA ARG A 98 -32.66 -1.99 16.49
C ARG A 98 -32.16 -2.65 17.78
N SER A 99 -32.85 -3.69 18.24
CA SER A 99 -32.46 -4.45 19.42
C SER A 99 -31.21 -5.29 19.16
N LEU A 100 -31.10 -5.89 17.98
CA LEU A 100 -29.91 -6.64 17.55
C LEU A 100 -28.69 -5.71 17.42
N LEU A 101 -28.84 -4.53 16.81
CA LEU A 101 -27.78 -3.54 16.74
C LEU A 101 -27.30 -3.12 18.14
N SER A 102 -28.24 -2.91 19.08
CA SER A 102 -27.90 -2.57 20.47
C SER A 102 -27.16 -3.72 21.18
N LEU A 103 -27.61 -4.96 20.97
CA LEU A 103 -26.96 -6.17 21.46
C LEU A 103 -25.49 -6.25 21.00
N LEU A 104 -25.25 -6.08 19.70
CA LEU A 104 -23.92 -6.21 19.11
C LEU A 104 -22.99 -5.07 19.55
N LYS A 105 -23.48 -3.83 19.58
CA LYS A 105 -22.69 -2.68 20.08
C LYS A 105 -22.29 -2.85 21.54
N SER A 106 -23.20 -3.39 22.35
CA SER A 106 -23.01 -3.55 23.79
C SER A 106 -22.30 -4.84 24.17
N ASN A 107 -22.02 -5.72 23.20
CA ASN A 107 -21.40 -7.01 23.48
C ASN A 107 -19.97 -6.82 24.02
N PRO A 108 -19.67 -7.34 25.22
CA PRO A 108 -18.32 -7.31 25.75
C PRO A 108 -17.41 -8.35 25.09
N GLY A 109 -17.96 -9.39 24.44
CA GLY A 109 -17.18 -10.46 23.80
C GLY A 109 -16.66 -11.55 24.74
N ARG A 110 -17.10 -11.60 26.01
CA ARG A 110 -16.61 -12.58 27.00
C ARG A 110 -17.11 -14.02 26.81
N VAL A 111 -18.28 -14.18 26.19
CA VAL A 111 -18.95 -15.50 26.07
C VAL A 111 -19.25 -15.83 24.61
N TYR A 112 -19.76 -14.86 23.87
CA TYR A 112 -20.03 -14.96 22.44
C TYR A 112 -19.37 -13.78 21.74
N THR A 113 -18.75 -14.02 20.59
CA THR A 113 -18.32 -12.94 19.71
C THR A 113 -19.53 -12.27 19.08
N SER A 114 -19.37 -11.03 18.62
CA SER A 114 -20.44 -10.33 17.91
C SER A 114 -20.82 -11.05 16.60
N SER A 115 -19.88 -11.77 15.98
CA SER A 115 -20.17 -12.65 14.84
C SER A 115 -21.08 -13.82 15.23
N ASP A 116 -20.83 -14.45 16.38
CA ASP A 116 -21.68 -15.55 16.87
C ASP A 116 -23.10 -15.07 17.20
N LEU A 117 -23.21 -13.90 17.84
CA LEU A 117 -24.50 -13.30 18.16
C LEU A 117 -25.28 -12.92 16.89
N LEU A 118 -24.59 -12.40 15.87
CA LEU A 118 -25.21 -12.13 14.58
C LEU A 118 -25.74 -13.42 13.95
N LYS A 119 -24.92 -14.47 13.84
CA LYS A 119 -25.33 -15.77 13.28
C LYS A 119 -26.51 -16.39 14.04
N LYS A 120 -26.55 -16.20 15.37
CA LYS A 120 -27.58 -16.77 16.23
C LYS A 120 -28.93 -16.07 16.11
N HIS A 121 -28.94 -14.74 15.94
CA HIS A 121 -30.16 -13.93 16.08
C HIS A 121 -30.61 -13.20 14.81
N ALA A 122 -29.77 -13.12 13.77
CA ALA A 122 -30.15 -12.51 12.51
C ALA A 122 -31.22 -13.35 11.80
N SER A 123 -32.36 -12.72 11.51
CA SER A 123 -33.42 -13.30 10.68
C SER A 123 -33.31 -12.76 9.25
N GLY A 124 -32.52 -13.44 8.41
CA GLY A 124 -32.32 -13.05 7.01
C GLY A 124 -31.27 -11.95 6.80
N SER A 125 -31.49 -11.07 5.82
CA SER A 125 -30.56 -9.98 5.52
C SER A 125 -30.58 -8.91 6.60
N VAL A 126 -29.40 -8.46 7.02
CA VAL A 126 -29.20 -7.40 8.01
C VAL A 126 -28.67 -6.13 7.35
N SER A 127 -28.91 -4.98 7.99
CA SER A 127 -28.46 -3.68 7.52
C SER A 127 -26.95 -3.49 7.56
N ASN A 128 -26.47 -2.52 6.78
CA ASN A 128 -25.07 -2.15 6.74
C ASN A 128 -24.57 -1.65 8.11
N GLU A 129 -25.40 -1.00 8.93
CA GLU A 129 -25.01 -0.59 10.28
C GLU A 129 -24.67 -1.78 11.18
N ILE A 130 -25.45 -2.86 11.11
CA ILE A 130 -25.17 -4.09 11.87
C ILE A 130 -23.87 -4.73 11.38
N ARG A 131 -23.71 -4.84 10.06
CA ARG A 131 -22.50 -5.41 9.44
C ARG A 131 -21.25 -4.61 9.83
N LYS A 132 -21.31 -3.28 9.81
CA LYS A 132 -20.23 -2.38 10.24
C LYS A 132 -19.80 -2.62 11.68
N VAL A 133 -20.75 -2.78 12.60
CA VAL A 133 -20.43 -3.05 14.00
C VAL A 133 -19.67 -4.37 14.11
N VAL A 134 -20.16 -5.45 13.49
CA VAL A 134 -19.50 -6.75 13.56
C VAL A 134 -18.13 -6.73 12.87
N LEU A 135 -18.02 -6.08 11.71
CA LEU A 135 -16.76 -5.90 11.00
C LEU A 135 -15.73 -5.16 11.86
N SER A 136 -16.15 -4.06 12.52
CA SER A 136 -15.28 -3.31 13.43
C SER A 136 -14.79 -4.18 14.58
N LYS A 137 -15.65 -5.02 15.17
CA LYS A 137 -15.26 -5.96 16.23
C LYS A 137 -14.31 -7.05 15.75
N LEU A 138 -14.48 -7.54 14.52
CA LEU A 138 -13.58 -8.53 13.93
C LEU A 138 -12.17 -7.95 13.71
N LEU A 139 -12.08 -6.68 13.32
CA LEU A 139 -10.81 -6.04 12.94
C LEU A 139 -10.11 -5.31 14.08
N LEU A 140 -10.86 -4.80 15.06
CA LEU A 140 -10.35 -3.99 16.16
C LEU A 140 -10.51 -4.66 17.53
N GLY A 141 -11.15 -5.83 17.57
CA GLY A 141 -11.37 -6.61 18.77
C GLY A 141 -12.66 -6.30 19.52
N GLU A 142 -13.04 -7.23 20.38
CA GLU A 142 -14.15 -7.06 21.31
C GLU A 142 -13.76 -6.18 22.50
N ALA A 143 -14.76 -5.59 23.18
CA ALA A 143 -14.48 -4.62 24.24
C ALA A 143 -13.72 -5.23 25.43
N ALA A 144 -13.91 -6.53 25.70
CA ALA A 144 -13.12 -7.23 26.72
C ALA A 144 -11.68 -7.48 26.26
N GLU A 145 -11.49 -8.01 25.04
CA GLU A 145 -10.16 -8.32 24.49
C GLU A 145 -9.28 -7.08 24.39
N VAL A 146 -9.84 -5.96 23.90
CA VAL A 146 -9.13 -4.69 23.78
C VAL A 146 -8.75 -4.13 25.16
N ARG A 147 -9.67 -4.19 26.13
CA ARG A 147 -9.40 -3.70 27.50
C ARG A 147 -8.31 -4.53 28.18
N ASP A 148 -8.35 -5.84 27.97
CA ASP A 148 -7.46 -6.78 28.62
C ASP A 148 -6.12 -6.92 27.86
N GLY A 149 -6.01 -6.31 26.66
CA GLY A 149 -4.80 -6.28 25.84
C GLY A 149 -4.52 -7.60 25.10
N GLU A 150 -5.56 -8.41 24.91
CA GLU A 150 -5.47 -9.78 24.41
C GLU A 150 -5.88 -9.91 22.94
N PHE A 151 -6.34 -8.83 22.29
CA PHE A 151 -6.79 -8.90 20.91
C PHE A 151 -5.62 -9.04 19.94
N GLU A 152 -5.66 -10.11 19.14
CA GLU A 152 -4.81 -10.32 17.98
C GLU A 152 -5.69 -10.54 16.76
N LEU A 153 -5.42 -9.79 15.69
CA LEU A 153 -6.13 -9.96 14.43
C LEU A 153 -5.63 -11.25 13.76
N THR A 154 -6.47 -12.28 13.69
CA THR A 154 -6.11 -13.58 13.11
C THR A 154 -6.58 -13.73 11.66
N ASN A 155 -6.06 -14.73 10.94
CA ASN A 155 -6.53 -15.06 9.59
C ASN A 155 -8.03 -15.43 9.55
N ASP A 156 -8.58 -16.05 10.61
CA ASP A 156 -10.02 -16.35 10.70
C ASP A 156 -10.85 -15.07 10.81
N ASN A 157 -10.36 -14.06 11.55
CA ASN A 157 -10.99 -12.74 11.60
C ASN A 157 -10.97 -12.07 10.21
N VAL A 158 -9.83 -12.15 9.50
CA VAL A 158 -9.67 -11.61 8.14
C VAL A 158 -10.67 -12.24 7.18
N THR A 159 -10.77 -13.57 7.14
CA THR A 159 -11.74 -14.27 6.27
C THR A 159 -13.18 -13.84 6.56
N LYS A 160 -13.58 -13.81 7.84
CA LYS A 160 -14.92 -13.37 8.24
C LYS A 160 -15.18 -11.89 7.91
N ALA A 161 -14.15 -11.05 7.99
CA ALA A 161 -14.24 -9.63 7.64
C ALA A 161 -14.47 -9.45 6.14
N ILE A 162 -13.75 -10.18 5.29
CA ILE A 162 -13.95 -10.18 3.82
C ILE A 162 -15.37 -10.64 3.48
N GLU A 163 -15.83 -11.76 4.06
CA GLU A 163 -17.19 -12.27 3.84
C GLU A 163 -18.27 -11.22 4.17
N LEU A 164 -18.07 -10.44 5.24
CA LEU A 164 -18.98 -9.37 5.62
C LEU A 164 -18.90 -8.15 4.71
N LEU A 165 -17.69 -7.73 4.34
CA LEU A 165 -17.46 -6.62 3.41
C LEU A 165 -18.13 -6.88 2.05
N ASN A 166 -18.04 -8.09 1.54
CA ASN A 166 -18.61 -8.47 0.24
C ASN A 166 -20.14 -8.42 0.17
N GLN A 167 -20.80 -8.23 1.32
CA GLN A 167 -22.25 -8.13 1.43
C GLN A 167 -22.71 -6.68 1.70
N MET A 168 -21.82 -5.71 1.47
CA MET A 168 -22.04 -4.29 1.74
C MET A 168 -21.75 -3.46 0.48
N ASP A 169 -22.15 -2.19 0.53
CA ASP A 169 -21.72 -1.16 -0.41
C ASP A 169 -20.61 -0.32 0.22
N HIS A 170 -19.66 0.17 -0.59
CA HIS A 170 -18.61 1.05 -0.09
C HIS A 170 -19.19 2.36 0.43
N THR A 171 -18.69 2.81 1.58
CA THR A 171 -18.99 4.11 2.19
C THR A 171 -17.74 4.64 2.86
N ASP A 172 -17.52 5.95 2.91
CA ASP A 172 -16.35 6.59 3.53
C ASP A 172 -16.08 6.13 4.99
N GLU A 173 -17.13 5.71 5.71
CA GLU A 173 -17.01 5.15 7.06
C GLU A 173 -16.26 3.80 7.11
N LEU A 174 -16.16 3.09 5.98
CA LEU A 174 -15.46 1.80 5.86
C LEU A 174 -13.96 1.97 5.59
N ASP A 175 -13.52 3.13 5.10
CA ASP A 175 -12.13 3.39 4.71
C ASP A 175 -11.13 3.07 5.83
N HIS A 176 -11.47 3.43 7.08
CA HIS A 176 -10.64 3.11 8.23
C HIS A 176 -10.51 1.59 8.44
N LEU A 177 -11.61 0.85 8.30
CA LEU A 177 -11.64 -0.60 8.48
C LEU A 177 -10.93 -1.33 7.34
N LEU A 178 -11.10 -0.88 6.10
CA LEU A 178 -10.37 -1.39 4.93
C LEU A 178 -8.86 -1.15 5.09
N ASN A 179 -8.46 0.01 5.61
CA ASN A 179 -7.06 0.30 5.92
C ASN A 179 -6.49 -0.65 6.98
N VAL A 180 -7.22 -0.91 8.06
CA VAL A 180 -6.79 -1.86 9.11
C VAL A 180 -6.60 -3.26 8.51
N LEU A 181 -7.57 -3.72 7.71
CA LEU A 181 -7.54 -5.01 7.04
C LEU A 181 -6.31 -5.13 6.12
N LEU A 182 -6.11 -4.17 5.21
CA LEU A 182 -5.02 -4.23 4.25
C LEU A 182 -3.64 -4.06 4.91
N ASN A 183 -3.51 -3.20 5.92
CA ASN A 183 -2.25 -3.08 6.67
C ASN A 183 -1.89 -4.39 7.37
N HIS A 184 -2.87 -5.11 7.89
CA HIS A 184 -2.64 -6.43 8.47
C HIS A 184 -2.22 -7.45 7.40
N MET A 185 -2.90 -7.48 6.24
CA MET A 185 -2.51 -8.35 5.13
C MET A 185 -1.09 -8.07 4.63
N ILE A 186 -0.68 -6.80 4.58
CA ILE A 186 0.71 -6.40 4.25
C ILE A 186 1.67 -6.94 5.30
N ALA A 187 1.40 -6.70 6.58
CA ALA A 187 2.27 -7.15 7.67
C ALA A 187 2.43 -8.68 7.75
N GLN A 188 1.46 -9.44 7.24
CA GLN A 188 1.47 -10.90 7.23
C GLN A 188 1.86 -11.52 5.87
N ASP A 189 2.21 -10.72 4.86
CA ASP A 189 2.49 -11.17 3.47
C ASP A 189 1.31 -11.98 2.85
N THR A 190 0.07 -11.64 3.21
CA THR A 190 -1.17 -12.28 2.72
C THR A 190 -1.97 -11.41 1.75
N THR A 191 -1.36 -10.36 1.20
CA THR A 191 -2.01 -9.40 0.28
C THR A 191 -2.65 -10.01 -0.96
N HIS A 192 -2.25 -11.24 -1.35
CA HIS A 192 -2.91 -11.99 -2.42
C HIS A 192 -4.39 -12.26 -2.14
N THR A 193 -4.83 -12.36 -0.88
CA THR A 193 -6.25 -12.58 -0.53
C THR A 193 -7.12 -11.34 -0.73
N ALA A 194 -6.53 -10.19 -1.07
CA ALA A 194 -7.31 -8.99 -1.39
C ALA A 194 -8.17 -9.17 -2.66
N SER A 195 -7.84 -10.12 -3.54
CA SER A 195 -8.66 -10.50 -4.69
C SER A 195 -10.07 -10.94 -4.28
N ASP A 196 -10.20 -11.51 -3.08
CA ASP A 196 -11.46 -12.06 -2.57
C ASP A 196 -12.43 -10.96 -2.11
N ILE A 197 -12.00 -9.69 -2.03
CA ILE A 197 -12.84 -8.57 -1.61
C ILE A 197 -13.68 -8.06 -2.79
N THR A 198 -14.91 -8.54 -2.95
CA THR A 198 -15.84 -8.15 -4.02
C THR A 198 -16.73 -6.95 -3.67
N LEU A 199 -16.37 -6.18 -2.64
CA LEU A 199 -17.05 -4.94 -2.26
C LEU A 199 -17.11 -3.97 -3.45
N GLN A 200 -18.31 -3.53 -3.83
CA GLN A 200 -18.49 -2.54 -4.89
C GLN A 200 -17.80 -1.22 -4.51
N GLY A 201 -16.96 -0.66 -5.39
CA GLY A 201 -16.19 0.55 -5.10
C GLY A 201 -14.80 0.30 -4.50
N PHE A 202 -14.44 -0.96 -4.25
CA PHE A 202 -13.17 -1.30 -3.61
C PHE A 202 -11.96 -0.96 -4.47
N GLU A 203 -11.99 -1.26 -5.77
CA GLU A 203 -10.89 -0.95 -6.69
C GLU A 203 -10.66 0.56 -6.85
N GLU A 204 -11.72 1.37 -6.88
CA GLU A 204 -11.61 2.83 -6.92
C GLU A 204 -10.96 3.36 -5.64
N TRP A 205 -11.42 2.89 -4.48
CA TRP A 205 -10.84 3.28 -3.19
C TRP A 205 -9.39 2.80 -3.05
N LEU A 206 -9.10 1.55 -3.44
CA LEU A 206 -7.78 0.93 -3.38
C LEU A 206 -6.77 1.75 -4.19
N ASN A 207 -7.16 2.13 -5.41
CA ASN A 207 -6.33 2.95 -6.28
C ASN A 207 -6.17 4.40 -5.80
N ALA A 208 -7.25 5.06 -5.37
CA ALA A 208 -7.22 6.46 -4.97
C ALA A 208 -6.51 6.69 -3.63
N THR A 209 -6.65 5.76 -2.69
CA THR A 209 -6.22 5.95 -1.30
C THR A 209 -5.02 5.10 -0.95
N LYS A 210 -5.03 3.79 -1.27
CA LYS A 210 -4.11 2.85 -0.64
C LYS A 210 -2.85 2.56 -1.46
N LEU A 211 -2.95 2.37 -2.77
CA LEU A 211 -1.80 1.94 -3.60
C LEU A 211 -0.58 2.86 -3.50
N SER A 212 -0.80 4.17 -3.34
CA SER A 212 0.27 5.16 -3.23
C SER A 212 1.06 5.06 -1.91
N GLU A 213 0.45 4.53 -0.84
CA GLU A 213 1.08 4.36 0.47
C GLU A 213 1.92 3.09 0.58
N VAL A 214 1.63 2.09 -0.26
CA VAL A 214 2.29 0.78 -0.18
C VAL A 214 3.70 0.88 -0.75
N SER A 215 4.70 0.78 0.12
CA SER A 215 6.12 0.80 -0.26
C SER A 215 6.66 -0.58 -0.61
N GLU A 216 6.14 -1.63 0.01
CA GLU A 216 6.59 -3.01 -0.20
C GLU A 216 6.20 -3.51 -1.60
N ARG A 217 7.20 -4.01 -2.34
CA ARG A 217 7.05 -4.43 -3.74
C ARG A 217 5.97 -5.49 -3.93
N ARG A 218 6.00 -6.58 -3.16
CA ARG A 218 5.09 -7.71 -3.35
C ARG A 218 3.65 -7.35 -3.00
N ALA A 219 3.46 -6.66 -1.89
CA ALA A 219 2.17 -6.10 -1.51
C ALA A 219 1.60 -5.16 -2.59
N PHE A 220 2.44 -4.26 -3.12
CA PHE A 220 2.02 -3.34 -4.17
C PHE A 220 1.57 -4.09 -5.44
N LEU A 221 2.34 -5.07 -5.90
CA LEU A 221 2.00 -5.86 -7.09
C LEU A 221 0.69 -6.63 -6.91
N ASN A 222 0.50 -7.30 -5.76
CA ASN A 222 -0.74 -8.03 -5.47
C ASN A 222 -1.96 -7.10 -5.45
N LEU A 223 -1.86 -5.95 -4.78
CA LEU A 223 -2.96 -4.99 -4.69
C LEU A 223 -3.25 -4.29 -6.03
N SER A 224 -2.21 -3.93 -6.79
CA SER A 224 -2.40 -3.32 -8.11
C SER A 224 -2.99 -4.31 -9.12
N GLN A 225 -2.70 -5.60 -8.96
CA GLN A 225 -3.29 -6.66 -9.77
C GLN A 225 -4.80 -6.74 -9.56
N VAL A 226 -5.29 -6.62 -8.32
CA VAL A 226 -6.74 -6.58 -8.05
C VAL A 226 -7.43 -5.45 -8.81
N VAL A 227 -6.83 -4.24 -8.81
CA VAL A 227 -7.37 -3.11 -9.58
C VAL A 227 -7.31 -3.39 -11.07
N PHE A 228 -6.19 -3.91 -11.58
CA PHE A 228 -5.97 -4.18 -13.01
C PHE A 228 -6.95 -5.21 -13.57
N GLU A 229 -7.21 -6.30 -12.83
CA GLU A 229 -8.12 -7.36 -13.27
C GLU A 229 -9.58 -6.92 -13.33
N ARG A 230 -9.97 -5.93 -12.51
CA ARG A 230 -11.34 -5.41 -12.43
C ARG A 230 -11.58 -4.25 -13.39
N ASP A 231 -10.74 -3.23 -13.32
CA ASP A 231 -10.77 -2.11 -14.24
C ASP A 231 -9.37 -1.50 -14.41
N PRO A 232 -8.63 -1.89 -15.47
CA PRO A 232 -7.28 -1.40 -15.69
C PRO A 232 -7.23 0.11 -16.01
N ARG A 233 -8.36 0.73 -16.36
CA ARG A 233 -8.46 2.17 -16.65
C ARG A 233 -8.33 3.03 -15.40
N LEU A 234 -8.52 2.44 -14.21
CA LEU A 234 -8.34 3.14 -12.94
C LEU A 234 -6.86 3.42 -12.65
N LEU A 235 -5.96 2.58 -13.13
CA LEU A 235 -4.53 2.74 -12.89
C LEU A 235 -3.97 3.91 -13.70
N SER A 236 -3.37 4.87 -12.99
CA SER A 236 -2.65 5.97 -13.63
C SER A 236 -1.41 5.47 -14.36
N LYS A 237 -0.91 6.27 -15.30
CA LYS A 237 0.33 5.95 -16.04
C LYS A 237 1.53 5.90 -15.09
N GLN A 238 1.53 6.70 -14.02
CA GLN A 238 2.52 6.59 -12.94
C GLN A 238 2.46 5.21 -12.25
N THR A 239 1.28 4.71 -11.91
CA THR A 239 1.12 3.38 -11.29
C THR A 239 1.54 2.27 -12.24
N LEU A 240 1.13 2.34 -13.51
CA LEU A 240 1.55 1.40 -14.56
C LEU A 240 3.08 1.40 -14.75
N SER A 241 3.71 2.57 -14.79
CA SER A 241 5.17 2.71 -14.85
C SER A 241 5.83 2.03 -13.63
N ARG A 242 5.29 2.24 -12.43
CA ARG A 242 5.79 1.58 -11.21
C ARG A 242 5.67 0.06 -11.28
N ILE A 243 4.55 -0.48 -11.74
CA ILE A 243 4.37 -1.94 -11.92
C ILE A 243 5.45 -2.50 -12.85
N VAL A 244 5.63 -1.87 -14.01
CA VAL A 244 6.60 -2.30 -15.02
C VAL A 244 8.05 -2.16 -14.52
N SER A 245 8.33 -1.19 -13.63
CA SER A 245 9.65 -1.06 -12.99
C SER A 245 10.05 -2.25 -12.11
N TYR A 246 9.08 -3.06 -11.69
CA TYR A 246 9.33 -4.29 -10.95
C TYR A 246 9.54 -5.51 -11.86
N ASP A 247 9.71 -5.34 -13.16
CA ASP A 247 10.12 -6.43 -14.06
C ASP A 247 11.60 -6.78 -13.80
N ILE A 248 11.86 -7.70 -12.87
CA ILE A 248 13.20 -8.12 -12.47
C ILE A 248 13.32 -9.65 -12.56
N GLU A 249 14.56 -10.14 -12.65
CA GLU A 249 14.86 -11.58 -12.79
C GLU A 249 14.37 -12.42 -11.61
N GLU A 250 14.18 -11.82 -10.43
CA GLU A 250 13.74 -12.49 -9.19
C GLU A 250 12.20 -12.61 -9.07
N ASN A 251 11.45 -12.22 -10.10
CA ASN A 251 10.00 -12.29 -10.10
C ASN A 251 9.48 -13.73 -10.01
N THR A 252 8.39 -13.94 -9.27
CA THR A 252 7.65 -15.20 -9.36
C THR A 252 6.98 -15.32 -10.74
N PRO A 253 6.68 -16.54 -11.23
CA PRO A 253 6.01 -16.72 -12.51
C PRO A 253 4.69 -15.91 -12.63
N SER A 254 3.93 -15.83 -11.54
CA SER A 254 2.69 -15.05 -11.48
C SER A 254 2.94 -13.54 -11.59
N GLU A 255 3.99 -13.02 -10.94
CA GLU A 255 4.37 -11.60 -11.06
C GLU A 255 4.81 -11.28 -12.49
N THR A 256 5.61 -12.15 -13.11
CA THR A 256 6.05 -11.98 -14.51
C THR A 256 4.89 -12.02 -15.49
N GLU A 257 3.90 -12.90 -15.27
CA GLU A 257 2.68 -12.95 -16.07
C GLU A 257 1.87 -11.65 -15.93
N TYR A 258 1.62 -11.20 -14.71
CA TYR A 258 0.89 -9.96 -14.45
C TYR A 258 1.57 -8.74 -15.10
N ILE A 259 2.89 -8.58 -14.92
CA ILE A 259 3.64 -7.48 -15.55
C ILE A 259 3.57 -7.56 -17.08
N SER A 260 3.56 -8.77 -17.64
CA SER A 260 3.40 -8.95 -19.09
C SER A 260 2.01 -8.53 -19.59
N GLN A 261 0.95 -8.80 -18.82
CA GLN A 261 -0.40 -8.30 -19.13
C GLN A 261 -0.46 -6.77 -19.06
N VAL A 262 0.20 -6.16 -18.08
CA VAL A 262 0.29 -4.69 -17.95
C VAL A 262 1.03 -4.07 -19.12
N LEU A 263 2.16 -4.66 -19.54
CA LEU A 263 2.88 -4.23 -20.75
C LEU A 263 1.98 -4.32 -21.98
N GLN A 264 1.32 -5.46 -22.19
CA GLN A 264 0.40 -5.61 -23.32
C GLN A 264 -0.74 -4.57 -23.29
N TYR A 265 -1.25 -4.24 -22.12
CA TYR A 265 -2.27 -3.20 -21.95
C TYR A 265 -1.75 -1.81 -22.32
N ILE A 266 -0.54 -1.44 -21.89
CA ILE A 266 0.11 -0.18 -22.25
C ILE A 266 0.27 -0.09 -23.77
N GLU A 267 0.78 -1.16 -24.40
CA GLU A 267 1.02 -1.24 -25.84
C GLU A 267 -0.27 -1.13 -26.66
N THR A 268 -1.29 -1.92 -26.30
CA THR A 268 -2.56 -2.00 -27.04
C THR A 268 -3.33 -0.69 -26.99
N ASN A 269 -3.22 0.06 -25.89
CA ASN A 269 -3.92 1.33 -25.70
C ASN A 269 -3.04 2.55 -26.00
N HIS A 270 -1.78 2.35 -26.43
CA HIS A 270 -0.83 3.41 -26.74
C HIS A 270 -0.66 4.45 -25.61
N LEU A 271 -0.64 3.99 -24.36
CA LEU A 271 -0.62 4.88 -23.18
C LEU A 271 0.68 5.70 -23.05
N ASP A 272 1.73 5.24 -23.72
CA ASP A 272 3.04 5.87 -23.86
C ASP A 272 3.07 7.02 -24.89
N ILE A 273 2.02 7.16 -25.71
CA ILE A 273 1.94 8.16 -26.79
C ILE A 273 0.98 9.28 -26.40
N ASP A 274 1.52 10.33 -25.77
CA ASP A 274 0.82 11.61 -25.59
C ASP A 274 1.82 12.74 -25.31
N ARG A 275 1.93 13.68 -26.26
CA ARG A 275 2.87 14.81 -26.19
C ARG A 275 2.61 15.76 -25.04
N LYS A 276 1.37 15.83 -24.55
CA LYS A 276 0.95 16.80 -23.53
C LYS A 276 0.97 16.20 -22.13
N ASP A 277 1.20 14.90 -22.03
CA ASP A 277 1.15 14.18 -20.76
C ASP A 277 2.56 13.83 -20.25
N ALA A 278 2.91 14.42 -19.11
CA ALA A 278 4.16 14.14 -18.44
C ALA A 278 4.24 12.70 -17.90
N GLU A 279 3.11 12.06 -17.57
CA GLU A 279 3.12 10.67 -17.11
C GLU A 279 3.36 9.69 -18.27
N ALA A 280 2.98 10.05 -19.51
CA ALA A 280 3.34 9.27 -20.69
C ALA A 280 4.87 9.22 -20.90
N LEU A 281 5.61 10.27 -20.49
CA LEU A 281 7.07 10.24 -20.50
C LEU A 281 7.65 9.22 -19.51
N LEU A 282 7.03 9.06 -18.33
CA LEU A 282 7.43 8.03 -17.36
C LEU A 282 7.29 6.62 -17.93
N LEU A 283 6.20 6.37 -18.67
CA LEU A 283 6.03 5.10 -19.39
C LEU A 283 7.10 4.91 -20.45
N ARG A 284 7.38 5.92 -21.28
CA ARG A 284 8.42 5.84 -22.32
C ARG A 284 9.79 5.48 -21.75
N ILE A 285 10.22 6.15 -20.69
CA ILE A 285 11.48 5.86 -19.98
C ILE A 285 11.49 4.41 -19.48
N GLN A 286 10.40 3.99 -18.82
CA GLN A 286 10.31 2.67 -18.23
C GLN A 286 10.23 1.53 -19.26
N LEU A 287 9.56 1.73 -20.39
CA LEU A 287 9.46 0.74 -21.46
C LEU A 287 10.81 0.48 -22.11
N ILE A 288 11.61 1.53 -22.37
CA ILE A 288 12.97 1.38 -22.90
C ILE A 288 13.85 0.58 -21.95
N GLU A 289 13.80 0.89 -20.66
CA GLU A 289 14.54 0.14 -19.65
C GLU A 289 14.07 -1.33 -19.59
N THR A 290 12.77 -1.56 -19.59
CA THR A 290 12.19 -2.90 -19.43
C THR A 290 12.51 -3.78 -20.62
N TYR A 291 12.27 -3.31 -21.84
CA TYR A 291 12.60 -4.08 -23.04
C TYR A 291 14.11 -4.21 -23.23
N GLY A 292 14.88 -3.12 -23.03
CA GLY A 292 16.30 -3.10 -23.31
C GLY A 292 17.17 -3.82 -22.26
N ILE A 293 16.77 -3.83 -20.99
CA ILE A 293 17.55 -4.39 -19.88
C ILE A 293 16.89 -5.65 -19.33
N ASN A 294 15.60 -5.59 -18.95
CA ASN A 294 14.97 -6.66 -18.18
C ASN A 294 14.52 -7.85 -19.05
N ARG A 295 14.08 -7.58 -20.29
CA ARG A 295 13.57 -8.61 -21.22
C ARG A 295 14.54 -8.97 -22.35
N ASP A 296 15.71 -8.35 -22.41
CA ASP A 296 16.71 -8.54 -23.48
C ASP A 296 16.16 -8.33 -24.92
N ARG A 297 15.10 -7.50 -25.08
CA ARG A 297 14.42 -7.14 -26.34
C ARG A 297 14.87 -5.78 -26.85
N MET A 298 16.14 -5.68 -27.24
CA MET A 298 16.71 -4.44 -27.76
C MET A 298 16.07 -4.01 -29.10
N ASP A 299 15.57 -4.96 -29.88
CA ASP A 299 14.78 -4.74 -31.09
C ASP A 299 13.55 -3.86 -30.81
N LEU A 300 12.76 -4.23 -29.80
CA LEU A 300 11.57 -3.48 -29.40
C LEU A 300 11.91 -2.13 -28.77
N ALA A 301 12.97 -2.08 -27.94
CA ALA A 301 13.42 -0.82 -27.35
C ALA A 301 13.82 0.21 -28.43
N LEU A 302 14.52 -0.23 -29.48
CA LEU A 302 14.86 0.60 -30.63
C LEU A 302 13.64 1.04 -31.42
N GLU A 303 12.73 0.12 -31.74
CA GLU A 303 11.48 0.43 -32.46
C GLU A 303 10.69 1.52 -31.73
N LYS A 304 10.52 1.36 -30.41
CA LYS A 304 9.87 2.34 -29.54
C LYS A 304 10.61 3.67 -29.53
N PHE A 305 11.93 3.67 -29.38
CA PHE A 305 12.69 4.91 -29.40
C PHE A 305 12.55 5.67 -30.72
N HIS A 306 12.59 4.98 -31.86
CA HIS A 306 12.36 5.61 -33.16
C HIS A 306 10.97 6.22 -33.28
N LEU A 307 9.94 5.51 -32.81
CA LEU A 307 8.58 6.03 -32.73
C LEU A 307 8.54 7.32 -31.88
N TYR A 308 9.15 7.31 -30.70
CA TYR A 308 9.17 8.47 -29.81
C TYR A 308 10.00 9.63 -30.37
N GLN A 309 11.10 9.36 -31.05
CA GLN A 309 11.92 10.40 -31.67
C GLN A 309 11.16 11.11 -32.81
N ALA A 310 10.40 10.36 -33.60
CA ALA A 310 9.60 10.89 -34.69
C ALA A 310 8.35 11.64 -34.19
N HIS A 311 7.67 11.08 -33.18
CA HIS A 311 6.34 11.52 -32.80
C HIS A 311 6.23 12.11 -31.39
N GLU A 312 7.16 11.91 -30.46
CA GLU A 312 7.05 12.29 -29.04
C GLU A 312 8.31 13.01 -28.53
N LYS A 313 8.55 14.24 -29.04
CA LYS A 313 9.78 15.01 -28.76
C LYS A 313 9.96 15.45 -27.30
N PHE A 314 8.89 15.57 -26.53
CA PHE A 314 8.96 16.03 -25.15
C PHE A 314 9.74 15.02 -24.29
N GLY A 315 10.85 15.47 -23.68
CA GLY A 315 11.68 14.63 -22.82
C GLY A 315 12.47 13.52 -23.54
N ILE A 316 12.61 13.61 -24.86
CA ILE A 316 13.27 12.55 -25.66
C ILE A 316 14.72 12.28 -25.23
N GLU A 317 15.42 13.30 -24.73
CA GLU A 317 16.80 13.17 -24.19
C GLU A 317 16.87 12.21 -22.99
N LEU A 318 15.83 12.18 -22.15
CA LEU A 318 15.75 11.25 -21.01
C LEU A 318 15.54 9.80 -21.50
N VAL A 319 14.69 9.64 -22.51
CA VAL A 319 14.43 8.34 -23.17
C VAL A 319 15.70 7.85 -23.87
N GLN A 320 16.42 8.73 -24.55
CA GLN A 320 17.71 8.45 -25.19
C GLN A 320 18.77 8.05 -24.17
N THR A 321 18.82 8.72 -23.02
CA THR A 321 19.72 8.34 -21.91
C THR A 321 19.44 6.92 -21.42
N LYS A 322 18.15 6.52 -21.32
CA LYS A 322 17.77 5.14 -20.99
C LYS A 322 18.12 4.14 -22.09
N LEU A 323 18.02 4.54 -23.36
CA LEU A 323 18.43 3.69 -24.46
C LEU A 323 19.95 3.46 -24.45
N VAL A 324 20.74 4.51 -24.20
CA VAL A 324 22.21 4.40 -24.00
C VAL A 324 22.52 3.47 -22.83
N GLN A 325 21.81 3.61 -21.70
CA GLN A 325 21.93 2.71 -20.57
C GLN A 325 21.68 1.25 -20.97
N ALA A 326 20.60 0.98 -21.71
CA ALA A 326 20.28 -0.36 -22.18
C ALA A 326 21.37 -0.92 -23.10
N PHE A 327 21.91 -0.13 -24.03
CA PHE A 327 23.00 -0.57 -24.90
C PHE A 327 24.28 -0.85 -24.13
N CYS A 328 24.63 0.00 -23.17
CA CYS A 328 25.78 -0.21 -22.30
C CYS A 328 25.63 -1.50 -21.47
N TYR A 329 24.43 -1.73 -20.92
CA TYR A 329 24.11 -2.94 -20.18
C TYR A 329 24.25 -4.20 -21.06
N GLN A 330 23.66 -4.18 -22.26
CA GLN A 330 23.72 -5.31 -23.19
C GLN A 330 25.13 -5.55 -23.73
N ALA A 331 25.88 -4.47 -24.03
CA ALA A 331 27.27 -4.55 -24.45
C ALA A 331 28.11 -5.28 -23.39
N PHE A 332 27.97 -4.89 -22.11
CA PHE A 332 28.68 -5.54 -21.02
C PHE A 332 28.21 -6.98 -20.81
N LYS A 333 26.88 -7.22 -20.70
CA LYS A 333 26.28 -8.54 -20.44
C LYS A 333 26.66 -9.57 -21.51
N LYS A 334 26.65 -9.18 -22.78
CA LYS A 334 26.89 -10.07 -23.93
C LYS A 334 28.30 -9.99 -24.49
N LYS A 335 29.16 -9.11 -23.94
CA LYS A 335 30.48 -8.76 -24.50
C LYS A 335 30.37 -8.36 -25.99
N ASP A 336 29.33 -7.61 -26.36
CA ASP A 336 29.06 -7.18 -27.74
C ASP A 336 29.58 -5.76 -28.02
N THR A 337 30.65 -5.68 -28.82
CA THR A 337 31.23 -4.41 -29.26
C THR A 337 30.30 -3.58 -30.15
N THR A 338 29.33 -4.21 -30.82
CA THR A 338 28.37 -3.52 -31.69
C THR A 338 27.43 -2.67 -30.84
N SER A 339 26.84 -3.26 -29.79
CA SER A 339 26.01 -2.55 -28.82
C SER A 339 26.74 -1.35 -28.19
N LEU A 340 28.04 -1.50 -27.88
CA LEU A 340 28.85 -0.40 -27.35
C LEU A 340 28.99 0.75 -28.35
N LYS A 341 29.33 0.45 -29.61
CA LYS A 341 29.44 1.47 -30.66
C LYS A 341 28.12 2.20 -30.88
N ILE A 342 27.00 1.48 -30.84
CA ILE A 342 25.67 2.10 -30.95
C ILE A 342 25.45 3.07 -29.78
N ALA A 343 25.73 2.66 -28.54
CA ALA A 343 25.67 3.57 -27.39
C ALA A 343 26.50 4.84 -27.57
N GLU A 344 27.75 4.73 -28.06
CA GLU A 344 28.60 5.90 -28.34
C GLU A 344 27.98 6.82 -29.41
N THR A 345 27.38 6.27 -30.47
CA THR A 345 26.75 7.07 -31.55
C THR A 345 25.45 7.74 -31.12
N LEU A 346 24.76 7.20 -30.11
CA LEU A 346 23.53 7.77 -29.57
C LEU A 346 23.81 8.96 -28.64
N ILE A 347 25.05 9.31 -28.36
CA ILE A 347 25.37 10.45 -27.51
C ILE A 347 25.60 11.68 -28.40
N VAL A 348 24.78 12.72 -28.22
CA VAL A 348 24.92 13.99 -28.92
C VAL A 348 26.02 14.81 -28.24
N ALA A 349 26.96 15.34 -29.03
CA ALA A 349 28.20 15.95 -28.53
C ALA A 349 28.00 17.21 -27.68
N ASP A 350 26.90 17.95 -27.86
CA ASP A 350 26.78 19.30 -27.33
C ASP A 350 26.36 19.35 -25.85
N GLU A 351 25.66 18.33 -25.33
CA GLU A 351 25.33 18.20 -23.89
C GLU A 351 25.18 16.73 -23.50
N ILE A 352 26.25 16.11 -22.99
CA ILE A 352 26.23 14.70 -22.59
C ILE A 352 25.79 14.56 -21.13
N PRO A 353 24.69 13.84 -20.84
CA PRO A 353 24.30 13.57 -19.46
C PRO A 353 25.39 12.79 -18.73
N VAL A 354 25.74 13.21 -17.51
CA VAL A 354 26.77 12.56 -16.67
C VAL A 354 26.51 11.06 -16.52
N LYS A 355 25.24 10.65 -16.45
CA LYS A 355 24.84 9.24 -16.39
C LYS A 355 25.25 8.47 -17.65
N SER A 356 25.10 9.05 -18.83
CA SER A 356 25.55 8.43 -20.09
C SER A 356 27.06 8.23 -20.11
N ILE A 357 27.83 9.19 -19.60
CA ILE A 357 29.29 9.07 -19.43
C ILE A 357 29.63 7.93 -18.46
N ALA A 358 28.95 7.87 -17.32
CA ALA A 358 29.11 6.80 -16.34
C ALA A 358 28.80 5.41 -16.94
N HIS A 359 27.71 5.27 -17.71
CA HIS A 359 27.37 4.04 -18.42
C HIS A 359 28.47 3.64 -19.40
N LEU A 360 29.02 4.58 -20.18
CA LEU A 360 30.11 4.29 -21.11
C LEU A 360 31.39 3.86 -20.41
N ILE A 361 31.78 4.50 -19.30
CA ILE A 361 32.97 4.12 -18.52
C ILE A 361 32.83 2.66 -18.05
N LEU A 362 31.67 2.30 -17.50
CA LEU A 362 31.40 0.95 -17.02
C LEU A 362 31.34 -0.07 -18.16
N ALA A 363 30.66 0.24 -19.26
CA ALA A 363 30.55 -0.67 -20.39
C ALA A 363 31.91 -0.94 -21.05
N ASN A 364 32.73 0.10 -21.23
CA ASN A 364 34.07 -0.04 -21.81
C ASN A 364 35.00 -0.90 -20.95
N SER A 365 34.77 -1.02 -19.63
CA SER A 365 35.66 -1.77 -18.75
C SER A 365 35.82 -3.25 -19.10
N CYS A 366 34.86 -3.85 -19.82
CA CYS A 366 34.97 -5.23 -20.29
C CYS A 366 35.64 -5.39 -21.66
N PHE A 367 35.96 -4.29 -22.34
CA PHE A 367 36.58 -4.28 -23.67
C PHE A 367 37.95 -3.61 -23.66
N ASP A 368 38.05 -2.42 -23.06
CA ASP A 368 39.23 -1.56 -23.07
C ASP A 368 39.20 -0.60 -21.86
N SER A 369 40.04 -0.89 -20.85
CA SER A 369 40.18 -0.07 -19.65
C SER A 369 40.79 1.31 -19.94
N GLU A 370 41.65 1.41 -20.96
CA GLU A 370 42.25 2.69 -21.37
C GLU A 370 41.19 3.61 -21.99
N ARG A 371 40.23 3.02 -22.71
CA ARG A 371 39.08 3.77 -23.25
C ARG A 371 38.21 4.33 -22.12
N SER A 372 37.94 3.55 -21.07
CA SER A 372 37.24 4.04 -19.87
C SER A 372 37.99 5.21 -19.22
N LEU A 373 39.31 5.10 -19.07
CA LEU A 373 40.14 6.15 -18.50
C LEU A 373 40.15 7.42 -19.35
N LYS A 374 40.22 7.27 -20.68
CA LYS A 374 40.14 8.40 -21.61
C LYS A 374 38.83 9.16 -21.45
N ILE A 375 37.70 8.44 -21.46
CA ILE A 375 36.37 9.05 -21.27
C ILE A 375 36.31 9.77 -19.93
N TYR A 376 36.81 9.16 -18.84
CA TYR A 376 36.86 9.82 -17.55
C TYR A 376 37.67 11.13 -17.58
N ASN A 377 38.87 11.11 -18.14
CA ASN A 377 39.76 12.28 -18.21
C ASN A 377 39.19 13.40 -19.08
N ASP A 378 38.48 13.04 -20.16
CA ASP A 378 37.88 14.00 -21.08
C ASP A 378 36.76 14.81 -20.40
N TYR A 379 36.05 14.27 -19.40
CA TYR A 379 34.87 14.91 -18.80
C TYR A 379 34.98 15.30 -17.32
N ILE A 380 35.93 14.74 -16.55
CA ILE A 380 35.98 14.94 -15.08
C ILE A 380 36.12 16.40 -14.65
N ASN A 381 36.77 17.23 -15.48
CA ASN A 381 36.98 18.65 -15.18
C ASN A 381 35.74 19.51 -15.48
N ASP A 382 34.84 19.02 -16.33
CA ASP A 382 33.66 19.76 -16.81
C ASP A 382 32.41 19.48 -15.97
N VAL A 383 32.45 18.43 -15.13
CA VAL A 383 31.31 18.05 -14.29
C VAL A 383 31.30 18.77 -12.92
N PRO A 384 30.12 19.10 -12.37
CA PRO A 384 30.01 19.72 -11.06
C PRO A 384 30.59 18.86 -9.92
N LYS A 385 31.34 19.52 -9.04
CA LYS A 385 31.86 18.96 -7.78
C LYS A 385 30.92 19.16 -6.59
N THR A 386 29.82 19.89 -6.80
CA THR A 386 28.85 20.19 -5.77
C THR A 386 27.93 19.00 -5.54
N ILE A 387 27.62 18.71 -4.27
CA ILE A 387 26.70 17.63 -3.90
C ILE A 387 25.29 18.00 -4.33
N ASN A 388 24.66 17.10 -5.07
CA ASN A 388 23.24 17.20 -5.36
C ASN A 388 22.42 16.83 -4.11
N LYS A 389 21.49 17.71 -3.72
CA LYS A 389 20.68 17.55 -2.49
C LYS A 389 19.84 16.28 -2.49
N ASN A 390 19.43 15.80 -3.66
CA ASN A 390 18.53 14.65 -3.83
C ASN A 390 19.31 13.34 -3.88
N THR A 391 20.40 13.28 -4.66
CA THR A 391 21.20 12.04 -4.79
C THR A 391 22.26 11.88 -3.70
N LYS A 392 22.54 12.95 -2.93
CA LYS A 392 23.65 13.02 -1.97
C LYS A 392 25.03 12.70 -2.58
N ARG A 393 25.16 12.87 -3.90
CA ARG A 393 26.39 12.63 -4.67
C ARG A 393 26.68 13.82 -5.57
N SER A 394 27.96 14.07 -5.84
CA SER A 394 28.44 14.99 -6.86
C SER A 394 28.57 14.27 -8.20
N SER A 395 28.52 15.01 -9.31
CA SER A 395 28.74 14.43 -10.63
C SER A 395 30.18 13.93 -10.79
N SER A 396 31.15 14.66 -10.24
CA SER A 396 32.56 14.24 -10.21
C SER A 396 32.79 12.97 -9.39
N GLY A 397 32.15 12.86 -8.22
CA GLY A 397 32.23 11.67 -7.39
C GLY A 397 31.61 10.45 -8.07
N LEU A 398 30.48 10.62 -8.75
CA LEU A 398 29.86 9.54 -9.53
C LEU A 398 30.79 9.00 -10.62
N LEU A 399 31.41 9.88 -11.42
CA LEU A 399 32.34 9.46 -12.48
C LEU A 399 33.59 8.81 -11.89
N THR A 400 34.10 9.32 -10.77
CA THR A 400 35.26 8.74 -10.09
C THR A 400 34.95 7.34 -9.58
N GLU A 401 33.79 7.13 -8.95
CA GLU A 401 33.34 5.83 -8.49
C GLU A 401 33.19 4.85 -9.66
N CYS A 402 32.58 5.26 -10.78
CA CYS A 402 32.43 4.40 -11.95
C CYS A 402 33.79 4.01 -12.55
N MET A 403 34.76 4.93 -12.56
CA MET A 403 36.12 4.62 -13.04
C MET A 403 36.87 3.70 -12.07
N MET A 404 36.66 3.84 -10.76
CA MET A 404 37.17 2.88 -9.77
C MET A 404 36.58 1.48 -10.01
N ILE A 405 35.26 1.38 -10.23
CA ILE A 405 34.59 0.11 -10.54
C ILE A 405 35.16 -0.50 -11.83
N ALA A 406 35.33 0.29 -12.88
CA ALA A 406 35.92 -0.14 -14.14
C ALA A 406 37.35 -0.70 -13.95
N SER A 407 38.16 -0.02 -13.16
CA SER A 407 39.55 -0.44 -12.87
C SER A 407 39.60 -1.73 -12.06
N LEU A 408 38.73 -1.86 -11.04
CA LEU A 408 38.62 -3.07 -10.23
C LEU A 408 38.09 -4.27 -11.02
N TYR A 409 37.20 -4.05 -11.99
CA TYR A 409 36.80 -5.10 -12.94
C TYR A 409 37.95 -5.50 -13.87
N GLY A 410 38.88 -4.60 -14.19
CA GLY A 410 40.13 -4.90 -14.87
C GLY A 410 41.21 -5.54 -13.98
N ASN A 411 40.86 -5.91 -12.74
CA ASN A 411 41.78 -6.42 -11.72
C ASN A 411 42.94 -5.46 -11.36
N ASP A 412 42.77 -4.15 -11.57
CA ASP A 412 43.76 -3.12 -11.24
C ASP A 412 43.37 -2.37 -9.96
N ARG A 413 43.65 -3.02 -8.82
CA ARG A 413 43.32 -2.49 -7.50
C ARG A 413 44.19 -1.29 -7.14
N GLU A 414 45.47 -1.34 -7.50
CA GLU A 414 46.44 -0.30 -7.23
C GLU A 414 46.03 1.01 -7.92
N PHE A 415 45.60 0.94 -9.18
CA PHE A 415 45.12 2.11 -9.89
C PHE A 415 43.82 2.65 -9.29
N ALA A 416 42.86 1.78 -8.94
CA ALA A 416 41.64 2.21 -8.27
C ALA A 416 41.92 2.93 -6.94
N GLN A 417 42.86 2.41 -6.14
CA GLN A 417 43.31 3.03 -4.89
C GLN A 417 43.97 4.39 -5.14
N LEU A 418 44.87 4.47 -6.12
CA LEU A 418 45.51 5.71 -6.51
C LEU A 418 44.49 6.76 -6.98
N LEU A 419 43.52 6.36 -7.80
CA LEU A 419 42.45 7.22 -8.30
C LEU A 419 41.63 7.79 -7.12
N PHE A 420 41.22 6.93 -6.18
CA PHE A 420 40.50 7.33 -4.98
C PHE A 420 41.31 8.35 -4.14
N GLU A 421 42.57 8.04 -3.83
CA GLU A 421 43.43 8.93 -3.04
C GLU A 421 43.64 10.28 -3.73
N LYS A 422 43.88 10.28 -5.04
CA LYS A 422 44.07 11.50 -5.82
C LYS A 422 42.79 12.33 -5.91
N ALA A 423 41.63 11.69 -6.04
CA ALA A 423 40.36 12.40 -6.04
C ALA A 423 40.09 13.14 -4.72
N VAL A 424 40.44 12.52 -3.58
CA VAL A 424 40.33 13.16 -2.26
C VAL A 424 41.40 14.24 -2.07
N GLN A 425 42.67 13.94 -2.37
CA GLN A 425 43.78 14.90 -2.23
C GLN A 425 43.56 16.17 -3.06
N ASN A 426 43.07 16.02 -4.30
CA ASN A 426 42.82 17.12 -5.23
C ASN A 426 41.44 17.78 -5.03
N LYS A 427 40.68 17.39 -4.00
CA LYS A 427 39.34 17.91 -3.71
C LYS A 427 38.36 17.79 -4.89
N ILE A 428 38.48 16.70 -5.66
CA ILE A 428 37.48 16.29 -6.66
C ILE A 428 36.25 15.72 -5.94
N VAL A 429 36.48 15.03 -4.83
CA VAL A 429 35.47 14.51 -3.89
C VAL A 429 35.81 15.05 -2.51
N VAL A 430 34.84 15.70 -1.86
CA VAL A 430 35.06 16.41 -0.58
C VAL A 430 34.13 15.92 0.53
N ASP A 431 32.94 15.43 0.17
CA ASP A 431 31.93 15.01 1.14
C ASP A 431 32.28 13.67 1.80
N GLU A 432 32.15 13.58 3.12
CA GLU A 432 32.51 12.39 3.89
C GLU A 432 31.61 11.19 3.59
N MET A 433 30.32 11.40 3.32
CA MET A 433 29.39 10.31 3.00
C MET A 433 29.65 9.77 1.59
N GLU A 434 29.99 10.66 0.65
CA GLU A 434 30.42 10.28 -0.70
C GLU A 434 31.71 9.45 -0.65
N ILE A 435 32.72 9.92 0.11
CA ILE A 435 33.98 9.19 0.34
C ILE A 435 33.71 7.80 0.96
N ALA A 436 32.86 7.73 1.98
CA ALA A 436 32.51 6.47 2.62
C ALA A 436 31.81 5.50 1.65
N THR A 437 31.02 6.03 0.72
CA THR A 437 30.33 5.23 -0.30
C THR A 437 31.31 4.68 -1.33
N MET A 438 32.23 5.50 -1.82
CA MET A 438 33.28 5.05 -2.76
C MET A 438 34.19 3.98 -2.12
N LYS A 439 34.50 4.08 -0.82
CA LYS A 439 35.26 3.05 -0.10
C LYS A 439 34.56 1.69 -0.07
N LYS A 440 33.21 1.65 -0.10
CA LYS A 440 32.47 0.37 -0.15
C LYS A 440 32.75 -0.41 -1.43
N VAL A 441 33.17 0.24 -2.52
CA VAL A 441 33.53 -0.45 -3.76
C VAL A 441 34.72 -1.40 -3.54
N PHE A 442 35.74 -0.99 -2.77
CA PHE A 442 36.86 -1.88 -2.43
C PHE A 442 36.43 -3.08 -1.56
N LYS A 443 35.42 -2.89 -0.72
CA LYS A 443 34.84 -4.00 0.06
C LYS A 443 34.18 -5.02 -0.88
N VAL A 444 33.38 -4.56 -1.83
CA VAL A 444 32.75 -5.45 -2.83
C VAL A 444 33.81 -6.21 -3.62
N TYR A 445 34.90 -5.54 -4.01
CA TYR A 445 36.04 -6.21 -4.64
C TYR A 445 36.66 -7.27 -3.73
N GLY A 446 36.99 -6.96 -2.48
CA GLY A 446 37.54 -7.94 -1.54
C GLY A 446 36.61 -9.14 -1.29
N ASP A 447 35.31 -8.89 -1.13
CA ASP A 447 34.29 -9.94 -0.92
C ASP A 447 34.10 -10.83 -2.17
N ALA A 448 34.51 -10.37 -3.36
CA ALA A 448 34.45 -11.17 -4.59
C ALA A 448 35.51 -12.30 -4.62
N PHE A 449 36.66 -12.12 -3.98
CA PHE A 449 37.75 -13.12 -3.91
C PHE A 449 37.54 -14.13 -2.79
N ALA A 450 36.43 -14.87 -2.82
CA ALA A 450 36.17 -15.91 -1.81
C ALA A 450 37.20 -17.06 -1.85
N ASP A 451 37.73 -17.36 -3.04
CA ASP A 451 38.69 -18.46 -3.27
C ASP A 451 40.08 -17.94 -3.71
N ASP A 452 40.39 -16.65 -3.45
CA ASP A 452 41.64 -15.97 -3.84
C ASP A 452 42.01 -16.03 -5.35
N SER A 453 41.05 -16.37 -6.22
CA SER A 453 41.29 -16.46 -7.67
C SER A 453 40.44 -15.45 -8.47
N TRP A 454 41.04 -14.88 -9.52
CA TRP A 454 40.34 -13.97 -10.42
C TRP A 454 39.19 -14.65 -11.16
N GLU A 455 39.34 -15.92 -11.56
CA GLU A 455 38.30 -16.64 -12.29
C GLU A 455 37.00 -16.80 -11.47
N SER A 456 37.11 -16.85 -10.14
CA SER A 456 35.96 -16.90 -9.24
C SER A 456 35.36 -15.52 -8.94
N ALA A 457 36.20 -14.48 -8.95
CA ALA A 457 35.83 -13.10 -8.66
C ALA A 457 35.19 -12.37 -9.85
N GLU A 458 35.67 -12.61 -11.08
CA GLU A 458 35.22 -11.93 -12.31
C GLU A 458 33.69 -12.00 -12.49
N PRO A 459 33.00 -13.16 -12.36
CA PRO A 459 31.55 -13.22 -12.53
C PRO A 459 30.77 -12.44 -11.46
N ARG A 460 31.27 -12.40 -10.21
CA ARG A 460 30.65 -11.66 -9.11
C ARG A 460 30.78 -10.15 -9.34
N LEU A 461 31.95 -9.72 -9.79
CA LEU A 461 32.21 -8.33 -10.16
C LEU A 461 31.42 -7.93 -11.41
N ALA A 462 31.28 -8.82 -12.40
CA ALA A 462 30.45 -8.59 -13.58
C ALA A 462 28.98 -8.30 -13.18
N GLN A 463 28.42 -9.09 -12.25
CA GLN A 463 27.09 -8.83 -11.70
C GLN A 463 27.00 -7.49 -10.97
N TYR A 464 28.06 -7.11 -10.23
CA TYR A 464 28.11 -5.80 -9.57
C TYR A 464 28.17 -4.64 -10.58
N VAL A 465 28.93 -4.77 -11.66
CA VAL A 465 28.97 -3.78 -12.75
C VAL A 465 27.60 -3.67 -13.42
N LEU A 466 26.96 -4.79 -13.78
CA LEU A 466 25.63 -4.81 -14.39
C LEU A 466 24.58 -4.17 -13.48
N ARG A 467 24.58 -4.49 -12.19
CA ARG A 467 23.71 -3.85 -11.19
C ARG A 467 23.97 -2.35 -11.07
N THR A 468 25.23 -1.93 -11.18
CA THR A 468 25.61 -0.52 -11.16
C THR A 468 25.09 0.19 -12.40
N ILE A 469 25.31 -0.37 -13.60
CA ILE A 469 24.77 0.18 -14.87
C ILE A 469 23.25 0.32 -14.77
N LYS A 470 22.53 -0.67 -14.22
CA LYS A 470 21.07 -0.63 -14.09
C LYS A 470 20.57 0.45 -13.11
N ASN A 471 21.31 0.72 -12.02
CA ASN A 471 20.86 1.59 -10.93
C ASN A 471 21.32 3.06 -11.04
N LEU A 472 22.17 3.39 -12.02
CA LEU A 472 22.59 4.76 -12.32
C LEU A 472 21.41 5.61 -12.82
#